data_AF-A0A429Z8Q4-F1
#
_entry.id   AF-A0A429Z8Q4-F1
#
_cell.length_a   1.000
_cell.length_b   1.000
_cell.length_c   1.000
_cell.angle_alpha   90.00
_cell.angle_beta   90.00
_cell.angle_gamma   90.00
#
_symmetry.space_group_name_H-M   'P 1'
#
loop_
_entity.id
_entity.type
_entity.pdbx_description
1 polymer ?
#
loop_
_entity_poly.entity_id
_entity_poly.type
_entity_poly.pdbx_seq_one_letter_code
_entity_poly.pdbx_strand_id
1 'polypeptide(L)'
;MKQFTAVISDLAQDSKQGVRITLKEIKAINEDIDQSVLAHLNEVVLIISKEKVDLPFDWSELKKGVSIRLVTEDQPIMTRSIPPQLLASCVIRVEKIKG
;
A
#
# COMPACT_ATOMS: atom_id res chain seq x y z
N MET A 1 0.54 7.00 -13.58
CA MET A 1 0.46 5.74 -12.80
C MET A 1 1.72 5.61 -11.98
N LYS A 2 1.57 5.60 -10.67
CA LYS A 2 2.70 5.56 -9.73
C LYS A 2 2.90 4.13 -9.22
N GLN A 3 4.15 3.73 -9.10
CA GLN A 3 4.51 2.41 -8.58
C GLN A 3 5.44 2.56 -7.40
N PHE A 4 5.15 1.82 -6.34
CA PHE A 4 5.97 1.78 -5.13
C PHE A 4 6.07 0.36 -4.60
N THR A 5 7.18 0.07 -3.94
CA THR A 5 7.31 -1.09 -3.07
C THR A 5 7.10 -0.66 -1.63
N ALA A 6 6.47 -1.50 -0.84
CA ALA A 6 6.31 -1.30 0.60
C ALA A 6 6.44 -2.62 1.34
N VAL A 7 6.84 -2.55 2.61
CA VAL A 7 6.87 -3.67 3.52
C VAL A 7 5.66 -3.59 4.46
N ILE A 8 4.96 -4.70 4.64
CA ILE A 8 3.85 -4.77 5.59
C ILE A 8 4.40 -4.70 7.02
N SER A 9 3.95 -3.73 7.81
CA SER A 9 4.40 -3.55 9.21
C SER A 9 3.54 -4.30 10.22
N ASP A 10 2.28 -4.56 9.89
CA ASP A 10 1.29 -5.24 10.73
C ASP A 10 0.51 -6.29 9.94
N LEU A 11 0.01 -7.32 10.63
CA LEU A 11 -0.83 -8.34 10.00
C LEU A 11 -2.02 -7.67 9.29
N ALA A 12 -2.33 -8.13 8.07
CA ALA A 12 -3.49 -7.66 7.35
C ALA A 12 -4.78 -7.98 8.12
N GLN A 13 -5.65 -6.97 8.25
CA GLN A 13 -6.90 -7.08 8.99
C GLN A 13 -8.08 -6.88 8.06
N ASP A 14 -9.04 -7.81 8.11
CA ASP A 14 -10.32 -7.62 7.46
C ASP A 14 -11.10 -6.47 8.11
N SER A 15 -11.69 -5.63 7.27
CA SER A 15 -12.57 -4.53 7.68
C SER A 15 -13.84 -4.52 6.83
N LYS A 16 -14.84 -3.75 7.26
CA LYS A 16 -16.08 -3.57 6.49
C LYS A 16 -15.86 -2.96 5.09
N GLN A 17 -14.74 -2.26 4.89
CA GLN A 17 -14.43 -1.51 3.67
C GLN A 17 -13.41 -2.21 2.77
N GLY A 18 -12.92 -3.39 3.17
CA GLY A 18 -11.84 -4.10 2.49
C GLY A 18 -10.77 -4.56 3.48
N VAL A 19 -9.55 -4.78 3.01
CA VAL A 19 -8.44 -5.21 3.85
C VAL A 19 -7.57 -4.02 4.24
N ARG A 20 -7.35 -3.88 5.55
CA ARG A 20 -6.51 -2.83 6.12
C ARG A 20 -5.12 -3.38 6.38
N ILE A 21 -4.11 -2.68 5.86
CA ILE A 21 -2.69 -2.96 6.11
C ILE A 21 -1.95 -1.68 6.47
N THR A 22 -0.98 -1.81 7.37
CA THR A 22 -0.02 -0.74 7.66
C THR A 22 1.27 -1.02 6.88
N LEU A 23 1.79 0.01 6.22
CA LEU A 23 2.95 -0.06 5.34
C LEU A 23 4.13 0.69 5.96
N LYS A 24 5.33 0.12 5.81
CA LYS A 24 6.61 0.74 6.15
C LYS A 24 7.61 0.57 5.00
N GLU A 25 8.73 1.28 5.07
CA GLU A 25 9.82 1.14 4.09
C GLU A 25 9.35 1.38 2.65
N ILE A 26 8.52 2.42 2.47
CA ILE A 26 7.90 2.73 1.18
C ILE A 26 8.94 3.38 0.25
N LYS A 27 9.09 2.82 -0.95
CA LYS A 27 10.06 3.26 -1.95
C LYS A 27 9.38 3.39 -3.30
N ALA A 28 9.66 4.48 -4.01
CA ALA A 28 9.21 4.64 -5.39
C ALA A 28 9.99 3.69 -6.32
N ILE A 29 9.28 3.17 -7.31
CA ILE A 29 9.88 2.45 -8.44
C ILE A 29 10.09 3.42 -9.62
N ASN A 30 9.23 4.42 -9.77
CA ASN A 30 9.30 5.40 -10.87
C ASN A 30 9.90 6.75 -10.39
N GLU A 31 10.67 7.40 -11.27
CA GLU A 31 11.42 8.65 -10.99
C GLU A 31 10.52 9.90 -10.86
N ASP A 32 9.25 9.82 -11.25
CA ASP A 32 8.28 10.92 -11.19
C ASP A 32 7.57 11.04 -9.83
N ILE A 33 7.98 10.25 -8.85
CA ILE A 33 7.46 10.31 -7.48
C ILE A 33 8.39 11.16 -6.62
N ASP A 34 7.84 12.26 -6.09
CA ASP A 34 8.54 13.13 -5.16
C ASP A 34 8.95 12.34 -3.89
N GLN A 35 10.27 12.19 -3.69
CA GLN A 35 10.87 11.50 -2.55
C GLN A 35 10.49 12.13 -1.22
N SER A 36 10.19 13.44 -1.18
CA SER A 36 9.73 14.11 0.03
C SER A 36 8.33 13.63 0.45
N VAL A 37 7.48 13.30 -0.52
CA VAL A 37 6.16 12.71 -0.24
C VAL A 37 6.36 11.33 0.39
N LEU A 38 7.27 10.51 -0.14
CA LEU A 38 7.57 9.16 0.36
C LEU A 38 8.14 9.15 1.79
N ALA A 39 8.94 10.16 2.16
CA ALA A 39 9.52 10.26 3.49
C ALA A 39 8.45 10.36 4.60
N HIS A 40 7.29 10.95 4.28
CA HIS A 40 6.15 11.02 5.18
C HIS A 40 5.28 9.76 5.17
N LEU A 41 5.56 8.78 4.30
CA LEU A 41 4.74 7.58 4.15
C LEU A 41 5.20 6.40 5.00
N ASN A 42 6.18 6.59 5.89
CA ASN A 42 6.44 5.58 6.91
C ASN A 42 5.21 5.49 7.82
N GLU A 43 4.67 4.27 7.97
CA GLU A 43 3.44 3.96 8.71
C GLU A 43 2.12 4.36 8.02
N VAL A 44 2.08 4.31 6.68
CA VAL A 44 0.83 4.56 5.96
C VAL A 44 -0.17 3.44 6.16
N VAL A 45 -1.40 3.83 6.48
CA VAL A 45 -2.53 2.90 6.45
C VAL A 45 -3.08 2.87 5.03
N LEU A 46 -3.16 1.66 4.49
CA LEU A 46 -3.79 1.39 3.21
C LEU A 46 -4.99 0.47 3.44
N ILE A 47 -6.15 0.89 2.91
CA ILE A 47 -7.36 0.07 2.85
C ILE A 47 -7.52 -0.31 1.38
N ILE A 48 -7.63 -1.61 1.09
CA ILE A 48 -7.72 -2.11 -0.29
C ILE A 48 -9.02 -2.87 -0.43
N SER A 49 -9.81 -2.56 -1.46
CA SER A 49 -10.96 -3.40 -1.76
C SER A 49 -10.50 -4.76 -2.30
N LYS A 50 -11.13 -5.85 -1.85
CA LYS A 50 -10.73 -7.22 -2.22
C LYS A 50 -10.79 -7.44 -3.73
N GLU A 51 -11.67 -6.74 -4.45
CA GLU A 51 -11.77 -6.82 -5.92
C GLU A 51 -10.59 -6.17 -6.68
N LYS A 52 -9.75 -5.37 -6.03
CA LYS A 52 -8.61 -4.66 -6.65
C LYS A 52 -7.29 -5.42 -6.57
N VAL A 53 -7.31 -6.65 -6.06
CA VAL A 53 -6.11 -7.47 -5.91
C VAL A 53 -6.14 -8.58 -6.94
N ASP A 54 -5.14 -8.56 -7.83
CA ASP A 54 -4.94 -9.60 -8.84
C ASP A 54 -4.33 -10.83 -8.15
N LEU A 55 -4.92 -12.01 -8.44
CA LEU A 55 -4.56 -13.35 -7.92
C LEU A 55 -5.08 -13.66 -6.50
N PRO A 56 -5.23 -14.95 -6.11
CA PRO A 56 -5.69 -15.34 -4.77
C PRO A 56 -4.71 -14.85 -3.71
N PHE A 57 -4.95 -13.64 -3.23
CA PHE A 57 -4.23 -13.05 -2.13
C PHE A 57 -4.90 -13.57 -0.86
N ASP A 58 -4.32 -14.63 -0.29
CA ASP A 58 -4.68 -14.99 1.07
C ASP A 58 -4.09 -13.94 2.00
N TRP A 59 -4.93 -13.01 2.42
CA TRP A 59 -4.56 -11.94 3.34
C TRP A 59 -4.04 -12.49 4.68
N SER A 60 -4.44 -13.71 5.05
CA SER A 60 -3.93 -14.38 6.24
C SER A 60 -2.47 -14.82 6.10
N GLU A 61 -1.95 -14.96 4.88
CA GLU A 61 -0.53 -15.25 4.61
C GLU A 61 0.37 -14.02 4.72
N LEU A 62 -0.19 -12.81 4.81
CA LEU A 62 0.58 -11.57 4.87
C LEU A 62 1.11 -11.32 6.28
N LYS A 63 2.26 -11.91 6.57
CA LYS A 63 3.01 -11.65 7.79
C LYS A 63 3.71 -10.29 7.73
N LYS A 64 3.98 -9.72 8.91
CA LYS A 64 4.89 -8.59 9.06
C LYS A 64 6.23 -8.88 8.35
N GLY A 65 6.72 -7.93 7.56
CA GLY A 65 7.95 -8.07 6.79
C GLY A 65 7.76 -8.53 5.34
N VAL A 66 6.54 -8.89 4.91
CA VAL A 66 6.27 -9.19 3.50
C VAL A 66 6.36 -7.93 2.66
N SER A 67 7.08 -8.00 1.54
CA SER A 67 7.16 -6.92 0.56
C SER A 67 6.05 -7.04 -0.48
N ILE A 68 5.42 -5.92 -0.81
CA ILE A 68 4.38 -5.81 -1.83
C ILE A 68 4.72 -4.69 -2.80
N ARG A 69 4.32 -4.85 -4.06
CA ARG A 69 4.28 -3.79 -5.06
C ARG A 69 2.87 -3.24 -5.12
N LEU A 70 2.78 -1.93 -5.12
CA LEU A 70 1.54 -1.18 -5.20
C LEU A 70 1.59 -0.34 -6.47
N VAL A 71 0.56 -0.48 -7.29
CA VAL A 71 0.33 0.33 -8.49
C VAL A 71 -0.87 1.21 -8.21
N THR A 72 -0.69 2.52 -8.27
CA THR A 72 -1.76 3.49 -8.03
C THR A 72 -2.03 4.42 -9.20
N GLU A 73 -3.26 4.93 -9.26
CA GLU A 73 -3.61 6.09 -10.08
C GLU A 73 -2.86 7.34 -9.61
N ASP A 74 -2.84 8.38 -10.46
CA ASP A 74 -2.21 9.68 -10.16
C ASP A 74 -3.09 10.54 -9.24
N GLN A 75 -3.56 9.95 -8.15
CA GLN A 75 -4.36 10.65 -7.14
C GLN A 75 -3.51 11.02 -5.91
N PRO A 76 -3.86 12.11 -5.22
CA PRO A 76 -3.07 12.62 -4.12
C PRO A 76 -3.09 11.67 -2.93
N ILE A 77 -1.91 11.35 -2.40
CA ILE A 77 -1.81 10.79 -1.05
C ILE A 77 -2.39 11.81 -0.08
N MET A 78 -3.27 11.36 0.83
CA MET A 78 -3.88 12.22 1.85
C MET A 78 -2.87 12.47 2.98
N THR A 79 -1.89 13.34 2.71
CA THR A 79 -0.78 13.67 3.61
C THR A 79 -1.19 14.44 4.86
N ARG A 80 -2.44 14.92 4.94
CA ARG A 80 -3.00 15.59 6.12
C ARG A 80 -3.58 14.64 7.17
N SER A 81 -3.69 13.34 6.88
CA SER A 81 -4.10 12.33 7.85
C SER A 81 -2.90 11.93 8.74
N ILE A 82 -3.16 11.58 10.01
CA ILE A 82 -2.15 11.07 10.93
C ILE A 82 -2.63 9.69 11.46
N PRO A 83 -2.00 8.58 11.08
CA PRO A 83 -0.96 8.49 10.05
C PRO A 83 -1.51 8.83 8.65
N PRO A 84 -0.65 9.21 7.69
CA PRO A 84 -1.08 9.46 6.31
C PRO A 84 -1.78 8.24 5.71
N GLN A 85 -2.75 8.50 4.84
CA GLN A 85 -3.57 7.44 4.24
C GLN A 85 -3.44 7.44 2.72
N LEU A 86 -3.30 6.25 2.15
CA LEU A 86 -3.51 5.99 0.73
C LEU A 86 -4.99 5.63 0.55
N LEU A 87 -5.70 6.40 -0.26
CA LEU A 87 -7.11 6.11 -0.55
C LEU A 87 -7.23 4.79 -1.32
N ALA A 88 -8.17 3.95 -0.91
CA ALA A 88 -8.45 2.65 -1.53
C ALA A 88 -8.72 2.76 -3.03
N SER A 89 -9.40 3.83 -3.45
CA SER A 89 -9.70 4.14 -4.85
C SER A 89 -8.45 4.39 -5.70
N CYS A 90 -7.35 4.79 -5.08
CA CYS A 90 -6.11 5.04 -5.78
C CYS A 90 -5.39 3.74 -6.15
N VAL A 91 -5.64 2.62 -5.45
CA VAL A 91 -4.95 1.36 -5.70
C VAL A 91 -5.57 0.66 -6.90
N ILE A 92 -4.80 0.59 -7.97
CA ILE A 92 -5.15 -0.13 -9.19
C ILE A 92 -4.86 -1.62 -8.99
N ARG A 93 -3.69 -1.93 -8.43
CA ARG A 93 -3.21 -3.32 -8.29
C ARG A 93 -2.23 -3.46 -7.14
N VAL A 94 -2.29 -4.60 -6.46
CA VAL A 94 -1.32 -5.03 -5.44
C VAL A 94 -0.73 -6.37 -5.84
N GLU A 95 0.59 -6.47 -5.81
CA GLU A 95 1.33 -7.69 -6.14
C GLU A 95 2.24 -8.07 -4.97
N LYS A 96 2.26 -9.35 -4.57
CA LYS A 96 3.26 -9.85 -3.62
C LYS A 96 4.60 -9.93 -4.35
N ILE A 97 5.63 -9.31 -3.79
CA ILE A 97 7.00 -9.47 -4.28
C ILE A 97 7.55 -10.67 -3.51
N LYS A 98 7.96 -11.73 -4.23
CA LYS A 98 8.68 -12.84 -3.58
C LYS A 98 9.97 -12.27 -2.99
N GLY A 99 10.13 -12.45 -1.67
CA GLY A 99 11.43 -12.35 -1.00
C GLY A 99 12.25 -13.61 -1.26
#